data_AF-A0A183UGQ1-F1
#
_entry.id   AF-A0A183UGQ1-F1
#
_cell.length_a   1.000
_cell.length_b   1.000
_cell.length_c   1.000
_cell.angle_alpha   90.00
_cell.angle_beta   90.00
_cell.angle_gamma   90.00
#
_symmetry.space_group_name_H-M   'P 1'
#
loop_
_entity.id
_entity.type
_entity.pdbx_description
1 polymer ?
#
loop_
_entity_poly.entity_id
_entity_poly.type
_entity_poly.pdbx_seq_one_letter_code
_entity_poly.pdbx_strand_id
1 'polypeptide(L)'
;MRCCQGVDLNRNFDWDFGVEGSSTDPCSEIYQGAYAFSEPETRAVRDFISGRRGQIRTFLTFHSYSQILMYPFGHQVRTYSNDVYDLRNTALHAASALRSLYGTNYVVGTGADTLYPASGGSEDWAKGRMGVKYSYLFELRPEEQVWDGFLLAENQIIPTSRETFEAVKVIATHTMALASSNIRRAPPSSNFANVRSL
;
A
#
# COMPACT_ATOMS: atom_id res chain seq x y z
N MET A 1 -3.89 -33.55 13.60
CA MET A 1 -2.73 -33.04 12.83
C MET A 1 -3.24 -32.03 11.83
N ARG A 2 -2.70 -30.81 11.78
CA ARG A 2 -2.88 -29.93 10.61
C ARG A 2 -1.78 -30.33 9.61
N CYS A 3 -2.18 -30.77 8.41
CA CYS A 3 -1.27 -31.26 7.37
C CYS A 3 -0.56 -30.11 6.63
N CYS A 4 -1.15 -28.91 6.65
CA CYS A 4 -0.68 -27.73 5.93
C CYS A 4 -0.24 -26.63 6.89
N GLN A 5 0.68 -25.78 6.43
CA GLN A 5 1.33 -24.71 7.20
C GLN A 5 1.35 -23.42 6.39
N GLY A 6 1.44 -22.29 7.10
CA GLY A 6 1.49 -20.97 6.49
C GLY A 6 0.13 -20.28 6.44
N VAL A 7 0.18 -18.97 6.28
CA VAL A 7 -0.95 -18.05 6.11
C VAL A 7 -0.52 -17.02 5.08
N ASP A 8 -1.41 -16.65 4.16
CA ASP A 8 -1.19 -15.52 3.27
C ASP A 8 -1.23 -14.23 4.09
N LEU A 9 -0.05 -13.62 4.28
CA LEU A 9 0.09 -12.41 5.08
C LEU A 9 -0.71 -11.24 4.48
N ASN A 10 -0.92 -11.20 3.16
CA ASN A 10 -1.72 -10.16 2.52
C ASN A 10 -3.20 -10.55 2.37
N ARG A 11 -3.66 -11.53 3.16
CA ARG A 11 -5.07 -11.80 3.50
C ARG A 11 -5.33 -11.73 5.01
N ASN A 12 -4.30 -11.43 5.81
CA ASN A 12 -4.35 -11.53 7.27
C ASN A 12 -4.58 -10.20 7.99
N PHE A 13 -4.75 -9.07 7.31
CA PHE A 13 -5.04 -7.78 7.96
C PHE A 13 -6.54 -7.60 8.25
N ASP A 14 -6.89 -6.78 9.25
CA ASP A 14 -8.29 -6.45 9.62
C ASP A 14 -8.93 -5.42 8.66
N TRP A 15 -9.05 -5.82 7.40
CA TRP A 15 -9.77 -5.10 6.36
C TRP A 15 -10.66 -6.09 5.60
N ASP A 16 -11.97 -6.07 5.87
CA ASP A 16 -12.94 -7.02 5.31
C ASP A 16 -12.49 -8.49 5.44
N PHE A 17 -11.78 -8.82 6.52
CA PHE A 17 -11.10 -10.11 6.70
C PHE A 17 -12.01 -11.29 6.40
N GLY A 18 -11.63 -12.10 5.41
CA GLY A 18 -12.35 -13.31 5.02
C GLY A 18 -13.63 -13.12 4.22
N VAL A 19 -13.91 -11.91 3.72
CA VAL A 19 -15.13 -11.63 2.96
C VAL A 19 -15.01 -12.09 1.51
N GLU A 20 -13.95 -11.69 0.81
CA GLU A 20 -13.75 -12.01 -0.62
C GLU A 20 -12.27 -12.24 -0.95
N GLY A 21 -11.99 -13.08 -1.97
CA GLY A 21 -10.63 -13.30 -2.49
C GLY A 21 -9.66 -13.97 -1.50
N SER A 22 -10.17 -14.71 -0.52
CA SER A 22 -9.38 -15.44 0.48
C SER A 22 -9.99 -16.83 0.75
N SER A 23 -9.27 -17.68 1.47
CA SER A 23 -9.71 -19.04 1.80
C SER A 23 -9.66 -19.30 3.30
N THR A 24 -10.58 -20.15 3.77
CA THR A 24 -10.57 -20.73 5.13
C THR A 24 -9.93 -22.12 5.19
N ASP A 25 -9.57 -22.70 4.05
CA ASP A 25 -8.82 -23.95 3.97
C ASP A 25 -7.34 -23.70 4.31
N PRO A 26 -6.79 -24.30 5.40
CA PRO A 26 -5.38 -24.15 5.77
C PRO A 26 -4.36 -24.66 4.74
N CYS A 27 -4.81 -25.36 3.70
CA CYS A 27 -3.96 -25.84 2.60
C CYS A 27 -3.98 -24.94 1.37
N SER A 28 -4.73 -23.84 1.39
CA SER A 28 -4.82 -22.89 0.29
C SER A 28 -3.68 -21.87 0.33
N GLU A 29 -3.11 -21.53 -0.83
CA GLU A 29 -2.12 -20.45 -0.97
C GLU A 29 -2.66 -19.07 -0.55
N ILE A 30 -3.98 -18.90 -0.55
CA ILE A 30 -4.68 -17.67 -0.11
C ILE A 30 -5.37 -17.88 1.25
N TYR A 31 -4.88 -18.80 2.07
CA TYR A 31 -5.41 -19.05 3.40
C TYR A 31 -5.25 -17.81 4.28
N GLN A 32 -6.37 -17.25 4.75
CA GLN A 32 -6.39 -15.98 5.49
C GLN A 32 -5.88 -16.08 6.94
N GLY A 33 -5.74 -17.29 7.49
CA GLY A 33 -5.46 -17.50 8.91
C GLY A 33 -6.74 -17.65 9.75
N ALA A 34 -6.55 -17.92 11.05
CA ALA A 34 -7.66 -18.23 11.95
C ALA A 34 -8.49 -16.99 12.35
N TYR A 35 -7.86 -15.81 12.34
CA TYR A 35 -8.46 -14.51 12.63
C TYR A 35 -7.51 -13.41 12.10
N ALA A 36 -8.02 -12.20 11.90
CA ALA A 36 -7.18 -11.08 11.46
C ALA A 36 -6.03 -10.85 12.44
N PHE A 37 -4.82 -10.71 11.92
CA PHE A 37 -3.58 -10.62 12.69
C PHE A 37 -3.24 -11.87 13.52
N SER A 38 -3.62 -13.06 13.04
CA SER A 38 -3.17 -14.32 13.63
C SER A 38 -1.66 -14.53 13.52
N GLU A 39 -1.00 -13.91 12.54
CA GLU A 39 0.43 -14.07 12.31
C GLU A 39 1.25 -13.03 13.09
N PRO A 40 2.39 -13.41 13.69
CA PRO A 40 3.27 -12.47 14.39
C PRO A 40 3.82 -11.37 13.46
N GLU A 41 4.03 -11.66 12.18
CA GLU A 41 4.53 -10.73 11.17
C GLU A 41 3.53 -9.60 10.89
N THR A 42 2.26 -9.94 10.65
CA THR A 42 1.21 -8.93 10.43
C THR A 42 0.91 -8.13 11.70
N ARG A 43 1.00 -8.76 12.89
CA ARG A 43 0.93 -8.04 14.17
C ARG A 43 2.04 -7.02 14.35
N ALA A 44 3.27 -7.35 13.95
CA ALA A 44 4.39 -6.41 14.06
C ALA A 44 4.15 -5.14 13.23
N VAL A 45 3.65 -5.29 12.00
CA VAL A 45 3.25 -4.16 11.13
C VAL A 45 2.10 -3.38 11.77
N ARG A 46 1.07 -4.07 12.25
CA ARG A 46 -0.08 -3.47 12.93
C ARG A 46 0.35 -2.60 14.10
N ASP A 47 1.17 -3.15 14.99
CA ASP A 47 1.58 -2.50 16.24
C ASP A 47 2.49 -1.29 15.95
N PHE A 48 3.41 -1.42 14.98
CA PHE A 48 4.26 -0.30 14.56
C PHE A 48 3.47 0.89 14.02
N ILE A 49 2.51 0.63 13.13
CA ILE A 49 1.69 1.66 12.48
C ILE A 49 0.67 2.25 13.45
N SER A 50 0.00 1.40 14.23
CA SER A 50 -1.00 1.84 15.22
C SER A 50 -0.35 2.71 16.30
N GLY A 51 0.85 2.36 16.77
CA GLY A 51 1.62 3.17 17.72
C GLY A 51 2.10 4.53 17.16
N ARG A 52 1.98 4.75 15.85
CA ARG A 52 2.39 5.98 15.14
C ARG A 52 1.23 6.57 14.33
N ARG A 53 -0.01 6.28 14.74
CA ARG A 53 -1.21 6.76 14.06
C ARG A 53 -1.15 8.29 13.90
N GLY A 54 -1.43 8.77 12.70
CA GLY A 54 -1.35 10.18 12.33
C GLY A 54 0.05 10.73 12.03
N GLN A 55 1.12 9.97 12.32
CA GLN A 55 2.50 10.34 11.98
C GLN A 55 2.92 9.77 10.63
N ILE A 56 2.48 8.55 10.32
CA ILE A 56 2.76 7.88 9.04
C ILE A 56 1.86 8.47 7.96
N ARG A 57 2.48 8.98 6.89
CA ARG A 57 1.78 9.65 5.77
C ARG A 57 1.72 8.80 4.51
N THR A 58 2.64 7.87 4.36
CA THR A 58 2.77 6.97 3.22
C THR A 58 2.97 5.54 3.71
N PHE A 59 2.28 4.60 3.07
CA PHE A 59 2.49 3.15 3.25
C PHE A 59 2.72 2.55 1.86
N LEU A 60 3.87 1.94 1.64
CA LEU A 60 4.19 1.26 0.39
C LEU A 60 4.45 -0.20 0.72
N THR A 61 3.75 -1.11 0.05
CA THR A 61 4.03 -2.54 0.08
C THR A 61 4.46 -3.01 -1.32
N PHE A 62 5.44 -3.90 -1.39
CA PHE A 62 6.09 -4.30 -2.63
C PHE A 62 5.96 -5.82 -2.81
N HIS A 63 5.45 -6.20 -3.96
CA HIS A 63 5.19 -7.56 -4.42
C HIS A 63 5.77 -7.72 -5.82
N SER A 64 5.77 -8.95 -6.31
CA SER A 64 5.96 -9.24 -7.73
C SER A 64 5.05 -10.42 -8.08
N TYR A 65 4.52 -10.52 -9.29
CA TYR A 65 4.82 -9.75 -10.48
C TYR A 65 3.54 -9.30 -11.16
N SER A 66 3.63 -8.34 -12.09
CA SER A 66 2.65 -8.00 -13.14
C SER A 66 2.86 -6.60 -13.72
N GLN A 67 3.75 -5.79 -13.14
CA GLN A 67 3.93 -4.37 -13.46
C GLN A 67 2.64 -3.57 -13.22
N ILE A 68 2.17 -3.57 -11.96
CA ILE A 68 0.97 -2.85 -11.54
C ILE A 68 1.32 -1.96 -10.35
N LEU A 69 0.88 -0.69 -10.39
CA LEU A 69 0.90 0.21 -9.25
C LEU A 69 -0.53 0.44 -8.78
N MET A 70 -0.88 -0.23 -7.69
CA MET A 70 -2.22 -0.24 -7.14
C MET A 70 -2.39 0.78 -6.02
N TYR A 71 -3.59 1.36 -5.93
CA TYR A 71 -4.06 2.13 -4.79
C TYR A 71 -5.37 1.53 -4.24
N PRO A 72 -5.72 1.73 -2.97
CA PRO A 72 -6.94 1.19 -2.40
C PRO A 72 -8.23 1.62 -3.12
N PHE A 73 -9.27 0.79 -3.18
CA PHE A 73 -9.39 -0.46 -2.41
C PHE A 73 -9.26 -1.75 -3.23
N GLY A 74 -8.73 -2.79 -2.61
CA GLY A 74 -8.60 -4.16 -3.13
C GLY A 74 -9.78 -5.07 -2.80
N HIS A 75 -10.49 -4.87 -1.68
CA HIS A 75 -11.53 -5.82 -1.22
C HIS A 75 -12.76 -5.96 -2.13
N GLN A 76 -13.16 -4.94 -2.89
CA GLN A 76 -14.39 -4.97 -3.70
C GLN A 76 -14.30 -4.04 -4.92
N VAL A 77 -14.79 -4.51 -6.08
CA VAL A 77 -14.86 -3.70 -7.31
C VAL A 77 -15.67 -2.43 -7.10
N ARG A 78 -15.31 -1.36 -7.80
CA ARG A 78 -16.01 -0.06 -7.73
C ARG A 78 -16.11 0.56 -6.34
N THR A 79 -15.22 0.19 -5.42
CA THR A 79 -15.13 0.78 -4.09
C THR A 79 -13.90 1.68 -4.00
N TYR A 80 -14.13 2.96 -3.68
CA TYR A 80 -13.12 3.99 -3.74
C TYR A 80 -13.10 4.84 -2.47
N SER A 81 -11.91 5.31 -2.10
CA SER A 81 -11.76 6.32 -1.06
C SER A 81 -12.16 7.71 -1.56
N ASN A 82 -12.57 8.61 -0.66
CA ASN A 82 -12.99 9.97 -1.02
C ASN A 82 -11.89 10.79 -1.73
N ASP A 83 -10.63 10.42 -1.56
CA ASP A 83 -9.45 11.05 -2.16
C ASP A 83 -8.83 10.23 -3.30
N VAL A 84 -9.60 9.31 -3.90
CA VAL A 84 -9.15 8.43 -4.99
C VAL A 84 -8.52 9.18 -6.17
N TYR A 85 -9.02 10.36 -6.52
CA TYR A 85 -8.46 11.14 -7.62
C TYR A 85 -7.02 11.61 -7.35
N ASP A 86 -6.72 12.01 -6.11
CA ASP A 86 -5.37 12.40 -5.71
C ASP A 86 -4.44 11.18 -5.66
N LEU A 87 -4.94 10.05 -5.16
CA LEU A 87 -4.19 8.79 -5.17
C LEU A 87 -3.83 8.35 -6.59
N ARG A 88 -4.82 8.36 -7.50
CA ARG A 88 -4.67 7.97 -8.89
C ARG A 88 -3.69 8.90 -9.62
N ASN A 89 -3.83 10.22 -9.47
CA ASN A 89 -2.93 11.17 -10.12
C ASN A 89 -1.48 11.01 -9.64
N THR A 90 -1.29 10.81 -8.34
CA THR A 90 0.04 10.54 -7.77
C THR A 90 0.62 9.24 -8.33
N ALA A 91 -0.17 8.17 -8.41
CA ALA A 91 0.26 6.89 -8.98
C ALA A 91 0.60 7.00 -10.48
N LEU A 92 -0.19 7.74 -11.26
CA LEU A 92 0.09 7.98 -12.69
C LEU A 92 1.42 8.72 -12.89
N HIS A 93 1.70 9.74 -12.07
CA HIS A 93 2.99 10.43 -12.11
C HIS A 93 4.15 9.51 -11.68
N ALA A 94 3.94 8.68 -10.66
CA ALA A 94 4.94 7.73 -10.19
C ALA A 94 5.26 6.67 -11.26
N ALA A 95 4.23 6.09 -11.90
CA ALA A 95 4.38 5.15 -13.01
C ALA A 95 5.06 5.81 -14.23
N SER A 96 4.76 7.08 -14.53
CA SER A 96 5.45 7.81 -15.60
C SER A 96 6.93 8.02 -15.29
N ALA A 97 7.29 8.33 -14.04
CA ALA A 97 8.68 8.51 -13.64
C ALA A 97 9.45 7.18 -13.71
N LEU A 98 8.84 6.08 -13.23
CA LEU A 98 9.36 4.72 -13.38
C LEU A 98 9.66 4.40 -14.86
N ARG A 99 8.65 4.58 -15.72
CA ARG A 99 8.73 4.30 -17.16
C ARG A 99 9.85 5.09 -17.84
N SER A 100 10.16 6.30 -17.38
CA SER A 100 11.15 7.17 -18.02
C SER A 100 12.57 6.58 -18.04
N LEU A 101 12.88 5.63 -17.15
CA LEU A 101 14.23 5.08 -17.02
C LEU A 101 14.51 3.96 -18.02
N TYR A 102 13.58 3.02 -18.19
CA TYR A 102 13.78 1.81 -19.02
C TYR A 102 12.61 1.50 -19.97
N GLY A 103 11.57 2.33 -20.00
CA GLY A 103 10.39 2.10 -20.85
C GLY A 103 9.37 1.11 -20.30
N THR A 104 9.58 0.60 -19.08
CA THR A 104 8.68 -0.37 -18.43
C THR A 104 7.32 0.25 -18.14
N ASN A 105 6.25 -0.42 -18.56
CA ASN A 105 4.89 0.09 -18.47
C ASN A 105 4.18 -0.52 -17.27
N TYR A 106 3.77 0.31 -16.32
CA TYR A 106 2.95 -0.11 -15.19
C TYR A 106 1.49 0.26 -15.41
N VAL A 107 0.58 -0.69 -15.17
CA VAL A 107 -0.86 -0.41 -15.09
C VAL A 107 -1.16 0.27 -13.75
N VAL A 108 -2.04 1.28 -13.75
CA VAL A 108 -2.43 2.02 -12.55
C VAL A 108 -3.94 1.89 -12.33
N GLY A 109 -4.33 1.41 -11.15
CA GLY A 109 -5.73 1.23 -10.80
C GLY A 109 -5.93 0.75 -9.36
N THR A 110 -7.15 0.36 -9.01
CA THR A 110 -7.40 -0.30 -7.73
C THR A 110 -7.07 -1.79 -7.81
N GLY A 111 -6.79 -2.44 -6.68
CA GLY A 111 -6.56 -3.88 -6.65
C GLY A 111 -7.76 -4.66 -7.22
N ALA A 112 -8.97 -4.30 -6.79
CA ALA A 112 -10.19 -4.96 -7.22
C ALA A 112 -10.48 -4.78 -8.72
N ASP A 113 -10.28 -3.56 -9.27
CA ASP A 113 -10.62 -3.26 -10.66
C ASP A 113 -9.51 -3.67 -11.65
N THR A 114 -8.27 -3.89 -11.19
CA THR A 114 -7.11 -4.20 -12.05
C THR A 114 -6.71 -5.67 -12.03
N LEU A 115 -6.89 -6.34 -10.88
CA LEU A 115 -6.56 -7.76 -10.70
C LEU A 115 -7.83 -8.55 -10.39
N TYR A 116 -8.23 -8.56 -9.13
CA TYR A 116 -9.42 -9.22 -8.62
C TYR A 116 -9.69 -8.73 -7.19
N PRO A 117 -10.95 -8.81 -6.72
CA PRO A 117 -11.28 -8.50 -5.32
C PRO A 117 -10.53 -9.38 -4.32
N ALA A 118 -9.86 -8.77 -3.34
CA ALA A 118 -9.08 -9.44 -2.31
C ALA A 118 -9.20 -8.72 -0.96
N SER A 119 -9.70 -9.45 0.04
CA SER A 119 -9.83 -8.94 1.41
C SER A 119 -8.58 -9.19 2.24
N GLY A 120 -8.40 -8.43 3.32
CA GLY A 120 -7.30 -8.61 4.27
C GLY A 120 -5.95 -8.06 3.79
N GLY A 121 -5.96 -7.22 2.76
CA GLY A 121 -4.79 -6.53 2.21
C GLY A 121 -4.22 -5.47 3.17
N SER A 122 -2.89 -5.36 3.19
CA SER A 122 -2.17 -4.46 4.09
C SER A 122 -2.34 -2.98 3.74
N GLU A 123 -2.36 -2.65 2.45
CA GLU A 123 -2.55 -1.31 1.91
C GLU A 123 -3.97 -0.79 2.15
N ASP A 124 -4.96 -1.66 2.03
CA ASP A 124 -6.35 -1.37 2.35
C ASP A 124 -6.53 -1.11 3.84
N TRP A 125 -5.95 -1.95 4.70
CA TRP A 125 -5.94 -1.74 6.14
C TRP A 125 -5.23 -0.44 6.54
N ALA A 126 -4.06 -0.15 5.97
CA ALA A 126 -3.31 1.07 6.23
C ALA A 126 -4.12 2.32 5.86
N LYS A 127 -4.80 2.29 4.72
CA LYS A 127 -5.67 3.37 4.26
C LYS A 127 -6.93 3.50 5.11
N GLY A 128 -7.71 2.43 5.20
CA GLY A 128 -9.07 2.47 5.70
C GLY A 128 -9.19 2.36 7.22
N ARG A 129 -8.30 1.60 7.90
CA ARG A 129 -8.29 1.52 9.38
C ARG A 129 -7.36 2.55 10.00
N MET A 130 -6.16 2.72 9.47
CA MET A 130 -5.13 3.57 10.09
C MET A 130 -5.13 5.02 9.58
N GLY A 131 -5.82 5.30 8.47
CA GLY A 131 -5.90 6.64 7.90
C GLY A 131 -4.60 7.09 7.22
N VAL A 132 -3.73 6.15 6.82
CA VAL A 132 -2.53 6.47 6.05
C VAL A 132 -2.97 6.83 4.63
N LYS A 133 -2.91 8.12 4.32
CA LYS A 133 -3.48 8.66 3.09
C LYS A 133 -2.89 8.01 1.84
N TYR A 134 -1.57 8.08 1.67
CA TYR A 134 -0.87 7.59 0.49
C TYR A 134 -0.46 6.13 0.69
N SER A 135 -1.40 5.23 0.51
CA SER A 135 -1.16 3.78 0.59
C SER A 135 -1.15 3.18 -0.82
N TYR A 136 -0.09 2.43 -1.17
CA TYR A 136 0.08 1.83 -2.49
C TYR A 136 0.69 0.43 -2.39
N LEU A 137 0.34 -0.43 -3.35
CA LEU A 137 0.96 -1.73 -3.59
C LEU A 137 1.61 -1.74 -4.97
N PHE A 138 2.87 -2.20 -5.03
CA PHE A 138 3.57 -2.41 -6.29
C PHE A 138 3.63 -3.90 -6.61
N GLU A 139 3.10 -4.32 -7.75
CA GLU A 139 3.48 -5.57 -8.41
C GLU A 139 4.61 -5.26 -9.39
N LEU A 140 5.83 -5.68 -9.05
CA LEU A 140 7.02 -5.36 -9.82
C LEU A 140 7.11 -6.19 -11.12
N ARG A 141 8.25 -6.10 -11.80
CA ARG A 141 8.58 -6.93 -12.97
C ARG A 141 8.52 -8.42 -12.64
N PRO A 142 8.32 -9.29 -13.65
CA PRO A 142 8.02 -8.96 -15.06
C PRO A 142 6.52 -8.71 -15.31
N GLU A 143 6.14 -8.62 -16.58
CA GLU A 143 4.73 -8.63 -17.01
C GLU A 143 3.99 -9.90 -16.57
N GLU A 144 2.68 -9.79 -16.36
CA GLU A 144 1.78 -10.89 -15.96
C GLU A 144 1.88 -12.12 -16.88
N GLN A 145 2.18 -11.94 -18.17
CA GLN A 145 2.22 -13.02 -19.15
C GLN A 145 3.47 -13.90 -19.04
N VAL A 146 4.43 -13.56 -18.18
CA VAL A 146 5.62 -14.38 -17.93
C VAL A 146 5.27 -15.49 -16.94
N TRP A 147 5.23 -16.73 -17.45
CA TRP A 147 4.74 -17.91 -16.72
C TRP A 147 5.55 -18.25 -15.45
N ASP A 148 6.83 -17.89 -15.42
CA ASP A 148 7.75 -18.06 -14.30
C ASP A 148 8.12 -16.70 -13.68
N GLY A 149 7.19 -15.74 -13.63
CA GLY A 149 7.49 -14.35 -13.27
C GLY A 149 8.19 -14.13 -11.92
N PHE A 150 8.03 -15.05 -10.97
CA PHE A 150 8.77 -15.03 -9.70
C PHE A 150 10.27 -15.36 -9.85
N LEU A 151 10.67 -16.06 -10.91
CA LEU A 151 12.06 -16.42 -11.23
C LEU A 151 12.70 -15.38 -12.16
N LEU A 152 12.53 -14.10 -11.82
CA LEU A 152 13.11 -12.99 -12.58
C LEU A 152 14.65 -13.09 -12.59
N ALA A 153 15.26 -12.90 -13.77
CA ALA A 153 16.71 -12.98 -13.94
C ALA A 153 17.47 -11.99 -13.04
N GLU A 154 18.58 -12.43 -12.44
CA GLU A 154 19.38 -11.64 -11.49
C GLU A 154 19.82 -10.28 -12.06
N ASN A 155 20.11 -10.23 -13.36
CA ASN A 155 20.50 -8.98 -14.04
C ASN A 155 19.37 -7.93 -14.12
N GLN A 156 18.13 -8.29 -13.80
CA GLN A 156 16.98 -7.39 -13.71
C GLN A 156 16.81 -6.77 -12.31
N ILE A 157 17.49 -7.27 -11.27
CA ILE A 157 17.33 -6.76 -9.89
C ILE A 157 17.62 -5.25 -9.83
N ILE A 158 18.78 -4.82 -10.38
CA ILE A 158 19.18 -3.42 -10.35
C ILE A 158 18.30 -2.55 -11.26
N PRO A 159 17.99 -2.93 -12.51
CA PRO A 159 17.00 -2.22 -13.33
C PRO A 159 15.65 -2.03 -12.63
N THR A 160 15.03 -3.11 -12.12
CA THR A 160 13.74 -3.07 -11.41
C THR A 160 13.82 -2.13 -10.20
N SER A 161 14.89 -2.23 -9.41
CA SER A 161 15.06 -1.38 -8.23
C SER A 161 15.19 0.10 -8.59
N ARG A 162 15.97 0.43 -9.63
CA ARG A 162 16.21 1.83 -10.03
C ARG A 162 14.95 2.50 -10.56
N GLU A 163 14.19 1.84 -11.43
CA GLU A 163 12.96 2.43 -11.95
C GLU A 163 11.88 2.55 -10.86
N THR A 164 11.77 1.55 -9.98
CA THR A 164 10.82 1.58 -8.86
C THR A 164 11.17 2.74 -7.92
N PHE A 165 12.46 2.99 -7.69
CA PHE A 165 12.89 4.12 -6.86
C PHE A 165 12.49 5.49 -7.44
N GLU A 166 12.43 5.64 -8.76
CA GLU A 166 11.88 6.86 -9.39
C GLU A 166 10.41 7.07 -9.03
N ALA A 167 9.60 6.00 -9.02
CA ALA A 167 8.21 6.03 -8.58
C ALA A 167 8.09 6.43 -7.09
N VAL A 168 8.90 5.81 -6.23
CA VAL A 168 8.93 6.07 -4.78
C VAL A 168 9.26 7.54 -4.50
N LYS A 169 10.23 8.13 -5.22
CA LYS A 169 10.58 9.55 -5.07
C LYS A 169 9.41 10.47 -5.38
N VAL A 170 8.61 10.17 -6.41
CA VAL A 170 7.41 10.95 -6.75
C VAL A 170 6.40 10.91 -5.59
N ILE A 171 6.08 9.72 -5.09
CA ILE A 171 5.10 9.55 -3.99
C ILE A 171 5.60 10.25 -2.71
N ALA A 172 6.88 10.09 -2.37
CA ALA A 172 7.48 10.72 -1.19
C ALA A 172 7.47 12.25 -1.31
N THR A 173 7.85 12.79 -2.47
CA THR A 173 7.88 14.25 -2.72
C THR A 173 6.47 14.84 -2.62
N HIS A 174 5.47 14.19 -3.21
CA HIS A 174 4.08 14.62 -3.12
C HIS A 174 3.59 14.66 -1.67
N THR A 175 3.92 13.62 -0.90
CA THR A 175 3.56 13.53 0.52
C THR A 175 4.20 14.66 1.35
N MET A 176 5.48 14.96 1.12
CA MET A 176 6.21 16.01 1.85
C MET A 176 5.70 17.43 1.53
N ALA A 177 5.31 17.69 0.28
CA ALA A 177 4.78 18.98 -0.13
C ALA A 177 3.49 19.33 0.63
N LEU A 178 2.64 18.34 0.90
CA LEU A 178 1.40 18.50 1.65
C LEU A 178 1.61 18.66 3.16
N ALA A 179 2.61 17.98 3.73
CA ALA A 179 2.99 18.22 5.12
C ALA A 179 3.42 19.69 5.31
N SER A 180 4.18 20.21 4.36
CA SER A 180 4.68 21.60 4.37
C SER A 180 3.58 22.64 4.17
N SER A 181 2.56 22.35 3.37
CA SER A 181 1.43 23.26 3.14
C SER A 181 0.47 23.32 4.34
N ASN A 182 0.28 22.21 5.06
CA ASN A 182 -0.53 22.17 6.27
C ASN A 182 0.10 22.92 7.45
N ILE A 183 1.44 22.91 7.57
CA ILE A 183 2.16 23.72 8.57
C ILE A 183 1.91 25.23 8.33
N ARG A 184 1.90 25.66 7.06
CA ARG A 184 1.65 27.08 6.71
C ARG A 184 0.21 27.53 6.95
N ARG A 185 -0.74 26.59 7.12
CA ARG A 185 -2.16 26.89 7.36
C ARG A 185 -2.58 26.82 8.84
N ALA A 186 -1.70 26.36 9.73
CA ALA A 186 -1.99 26.36 11.17
C ALA A 186 -2.03 27.81 11.69
N PRO A 187 -3.10 28.24 12.41
CA PRO A 187 -3.15 29.57 12.99
C PRO A 187 -2.02 29.74 14.02
N PRO A 188 -1.39 30.92 14.13
CA PRO A 188 -0.35 31.14 15.12
C PRO A 188 -0.92 30.93 16.51
N SER A 189 -0.21 30.15 17.33
CA SER A 189 -0.55 29.91 18.73
C SER A 189 -0.64 31.26 19.46
N SER A 190 -1.81 31.62 19.95
CA SER A 190 -1.99 32.78 20.82
C SER A 190 -1.26 32.53 22.13
N ASN A 191 -0.06 33.09 22.27
CA ASN A 191 0.59 33.22 23.56
C ASN A 191 -0.24 34.16 24.42
N PHE A 192 -0.97 33.61 25.39
CA PHE A 192 -1.48 34.37 26.53
C PHE A 192 -0.27 34.79 27.38
N ALA A 193 0.29 35.96 27.07
CA ALA A 193 1.21 36.64 27.96
C ALA A 193 0.41 37.45 28.98
N ASN A 194 0.55 37.06 30.24
CA ASN A 194 0.36 37.82 31.47
C ASN A 194 -0.04 39.30 31.32
N VAL A 195 -1.23 39.64 31.82
CA VAL A 195 -1.48 40.99 32.36
C VAL A 195 -1.42 40.89 33.88
N ARG A 196 -0.28 41.32 34.45
CA ARG A 196 -0.17 41.70 35.86
C ARG A 196 -0.61 43.15 36.00
N SER A 197 -1.51 43.38 36.97
CA SER A 197 -1.72 44.57 37.81
C SER A 197 -1.78 45.97 37.16
N LEU A 198 -2.94 46.63 37.30
CA LEU A 198 -3.19 47.67 38.30
C LEU A 198 -4.64 47.56 38.80
#